data_AF-A0A842M0E8-F1
#
_entry.id   AF-A0A842M0E8-F1
#
_cell.length_a   1.000
_cell.length_b   1.000
_cell.length_c   1.000
_cell.angle_alpha   90.00
_cell.angle_beta   90.00
_cell.angle_gamma   90.00
#
_symmetry.space_group_name_H-M   'P 1'
#
loop_
_entity.id
_entity.type
_entity.pdbx_description
1 polymer ?
#
loop_
_entity_poly.entity_id
_entity_poly.type
_entity_poly.pdbx_seq_one_letter_code
_entity_poly.pdbx_strand_id
1 'polypeptide(L)'
;MRLLFGRPIPGIVNAIKNLRSKGYLIQALDAAMVVSERHVFYAAEKAIAAFQEGRNVAKDLGIEILRYASGQRQIEKALSLGVSDATERVALLIVDDLEEIEVRRIANTLIEPDDLGISFNAERVRGFYDISDAEIEAAGEDRIPDLVLERVALVDAYR
;
A
#
# COMPACT_ATOMS: atom_id res chain seq x y z
N MET A 1 5.99 -11.32 3.78
CA MET A 1 5.05 -10.43 3.05
C MET A 1 4.28 -11.21 1.99
N ARG A 2 2.98 -10.94 1.89
CA ARG A 2 2.05 -11.41 0.87
C ARG A 2 1.17 -10.24 0.44
N LEU A 3 0.87 -10.15 -0.85
CA LEU A 3 -0.04 -9.16 -1.41
C LEU A 3 -1.19 -9.90 -2.09
N LEU A 4 -2.42 -9.66 -1.64
CA LEU A 4 -3.63 -10.29 -2.14
C LEU A 4 -4.58 -9.23 -2.66
N PHE A 5 -5.46 -9.58 -3.59
CA PHE A 5 -6.37 -8.63 -4.20
C PHE A 5 -7.80 -9.16 -4.22
N GLY A 6 -8.76 -8.27 -4.06
CA GLY A 6 -10.16 -8.63 -4.06
C GLY A 6 -11.09 -7.48 -3.72
N ARG A 7 -12.39 -7.77 -3.73
CA ARG A 7 -13.43 -6.83 -3.29
C ARG A 7 -13.47 -6.77 -1.77
N PRO A 8 -13.57 -5.58 -1.14
CA PRO A 8 -13.63 -5.51 0.31
C PRO A 8 -14.95 -6.03 0.85
N ILE A 9 -14.88 -6.78 1.94
CA ILE A 9 -16.05 -7.14 2.74
C ILE A 9 -16.56 -5.89 3.48
N PRO A 10 -17.88 -5.70 3.66
CA PRO A 10 -18.42 -4.57 4.42
C PRO A 10 -17.77 -4.43 5.81
N GLY A 11 -17.34 -3.21 6.15
CA GLY A 11 -16.66 -2.93 7.42
C GLY A 11 -15.18 -3.34 7.47
N ILE A 12 -14.54 -3.57 6.32
CA ILE A 12 -13.12 -3.96 6.20
C ILE A 12 -12.19 -3.10 7.07
N VAL A 13 -12.41 -1.78 7.14
CA VAL A 13 -11.58 -0.86 7.94
C VAL A 13 -11.56 -1.26 9.42
N ASN A 14 -12.72 -1.58 9.99
CA ASN A 14 -12.82 -2.02 11.39
C ASN A 14 -12.27 -3.44 11.57
N ALA A 15 -12.49 -4.33 10.61
CA ALA A 15 -11.94 -5.68 10.63
C ALA A 15 -10.39 -5.68 10.65
N ILE A 16 -9.76 -4.84 9.82
CA ILE A 16 -8.31 -4.63 9.82
C ILE A 16 -7.85 -4.11 11.17
N LYS A 17 -8.48 -3.05 11.72
CA LYS A 17 -8.14 -2.52 13.04
C LYS A 17 -8.18 -3.60 14.13
N ASN A 18 -9.19 -4.46 14.12
CA ASN A 18 -9.36 -5.55 15.07
C ASN A 18 -8.29 -6.66 14.93
N LEU A 19 -7.83 -6.94 13.72
CA LEU A 19 -6.72 -7.89 13.50
C LEU A 19 -5.39 -7.28 13.96
N ARG A 20 -5.18 -6.00 13.68
CA ARG A 20 -3.97 -5.29 14.11
C ARG A 20 -3.86 -5.17 15.63
N SER A 21 -4.98 -4.97 16.33
CA SER A 21 -5.00 -5.02 17.80
C SER A 21 -4.69 -6.40 18.39
N LYS A 22 -4.79 -7.47 17.57
CA LYS A 22 -4.40 -8.84 17.95
C LYS A 22 -2.94 -9.16 17.57
N GLY A 23 -2.20 -8.18 17.07
CA GLY A 23 -0.77 -8.31 16.74
C GLY A 23 -0.47 -8.61 15.27
N TYR A 24 -1.48 -8.78 14.41
CA TYR A 24 -1.24 -9.01 12.99
C TYR A 24 -0.79 -7.73 12.27
N LEU A 25 0.23 -7.82 11.43
CA LEU A 25 0.67 -6.72 10.59
C LEU A 25 -0.02 -6.79 9.22
N ILE A 26 -1.20 -6.19 9.16
CA ILE A 26 -2.07 -6.14 7.98
C ILE A 26 -2.33 -4.70 7.60
N GLN A 27 -2.25 -4.38 6.31
CA GLN A 27 -2.62 -3.08 5.77
C GLN A 27 -3.35 -3.24 4.44
N ALA A 28 -4.39 -2.44 4.22
CA ALA A 28 -5.11 -2.39 2.95
C ALA A 28 -4.82 -1.09 2.22
N LEU A 29 -4.70 -1.18 0.89
CA LEU A 29 -4.54 -0.06 -0.03
C LEU A 29 -5.64 -0.12 -1.10
N ASP A 30 -6.01 1.04 -1.66
CA ASP A 30 -6.79 1.08 -2.90
C ASP A 30 -5.98 0.41 -4.02
N ALA A 31 -6.50 -0.70 -4.56
CA ALA A 31 -5.81 -1.48 -5.59
C ALA A 31 -5.56 -0.66 -6.86
N ALA A 32 -6.38 0.37 -7.13
CA ALA A 32 -6.20 1.27 -8.26
C ALA A 32 -4.91 2.11 -8.15
N MET A 33 -4.29 2.18 -6.96
CA MET A 33 -3.08 2.94 -6.71
C MET A 33 -1.83 2.05 -6.56
N VAL A 34 -1.98 0.72 -6.62
CA VAL A 34 -0.89 -0.23 -6.45
C VAL A 34 -0.31 -0.63 -7.80
N VAL A 35 0.83 -0.03 -8.14
CA VAL A 35 1.47 -0.20 -9.46
C VAL A 35 2.33 -1.46 -9.60
N SER A 36 2.78 -2.06 -8.49
CA SER A 36 3.56 -3.31 -8.47
C SER A 36 3.60 -3.90 -7.06
N GLU A 37 4.01 -5.17 -6.93
CA GLU A 37 4.30 -5.76 -5.62
C GLU A 37 5.47 -5.05 -4.95
N ARG A 38 6.52 -4.75 -5.74
CA ARG A 38 7.72 -4.06 -5.26
C ARG A 38 7.40 -2.69 -4.67
N HIS A 39 6.43 -1.96 -5.24
CA HIS A 39 5.94 -0.70 -4.69
C HIS A 39 5.48 -0.84 -3.24
N VAL A 40 4.63 -1.83 -2.95
CA VAL A 40 4.06 -2.02 -1.61
C VAL A 40 5.07 -2.66 -0.66
N PHE A 41 5.81 -3.67 -1.11
CA PHE A 41 6.80 -4.37 -0.29
C PHE A 41 7.95 -3.45 0.11
N TYR A 42 8.47 -2.65 -0.82
CA TYR A 42 9.53 -1.71 -0.50
C TYR A 42 9.07 -0.62 0.47
N ALA A 43 7.84 -0.13 0.33
CA ALA A 43 7.25 0.78 1.30
C ALA A 43 7.12 0.15 2.70
N ALA A 44 6.73 -1.12 2.76
CA ALA A 44 6.62 -1.85 4.01
C ALA A 44 7.96 -2.06 4.70
N GLU A 45 8.99 -2.44 3.95
CA GLU A 45 10.37 -2.56 4.45
C GLU A 45 10.86 -1.23 5.03
N LYS A 46 10.65 -0.11 4.33
CA LYS A 46 11.06 1.21 4.82
C LYS A 46 10.30 1.63 6.08
N ALA A 47 9.00 1.34 6.14
CA ALA A 47 8.19 1.61 7.33
C ALA A 47 8.67 0.82 8.55
N ILE A 48 8.97 -0.47 8.36
CA ILE A 48 9.48 -1.35 9.41
C ILE A 48 10.84 -0.87 9.91
N ALA A 49 11.76 -0.55 8.99
CA ALA A 49 13.07 0.00 9.34
C ALA A 49 12.94 1.33 10.11
N ALA A 50 12.07 2.23 9.66
CA ALA A 50 11.81 3.50 10.35
C ALA A 50 11.28 3.29 11.78
N PHE A 51 10.42 2.29 12.01
CA PHE A 51 9.94 1.93 13.34
C PHE A 51 11.05 1.34 14.22
N GLN A 52 11.84 0.41 13.69
CA GLN A 52 12.94 -0.22 14.41
C GLN A 52 14.01 0.80 14.83
N GLU A 53 14.22 1.83 14.02
CA GLU A 53 15.18 2.90 14.28
C GLU A 53 14.59 4.10 15.05
N GLY A 54 13.30 4.07 15.39
CA GLY A 54 12.62 5.18 16.09
C GLY A 54 12.53 6.49 15.28
N ARG A 55 12.62 6.39 13.94
CA ARG A 55 12.54 7.52 12.99
C ARG A 55 11.16 7.67 12.35
N ASN A 56 10.21 6.82 12.71
CA ASN A 56 8.86 6.80 12.16
C ASN A 56 8.09 8.09 12.44
N VAL A 57 7.25 8.50 11.50
CA VAL A 57 6.41 9.70 11.63
C VAL A 57 5.04 9.33 12.23
N ALA A 58 4.44 8.24 11.75
CA ALA A 58 3.18 7.75 12.27
C ALA A 58 3.37 6.91 13.54
N LYS A 59 2.39 6.97 14.44
CA LYS A 59 2.33 6.13 15.66
C LYS A 59 1.96 4.68 15.37
N ASP A 60 1.51 4.41 14.16
CA ASP A 60 0.90 3.17 13.75
C ASP A 60 1.62 2.65 12.49
N LEU A 61 2.10 1.41 12.53
CA LEU A 61 2.97 0.88 11.48
C LEU A 61 2.24 0.78 10.12
N GLY A 62 0.97 0.40 10.09
CA GLY A 62 0.17 0.37 8.86
C GLY A 62 -0.01 1.76 8.23
N ILE A 63 -0.21 2.80 9.05
CA ILE A 63 -0.22 4.19 8.55
C ILE A 63 1.16 4.60 8.03
N GLU A 64 2.24 4.16 8.66
CA GLU A 64 3.60 4.43 8.17
C GLU A 64 3.89 3.71 6.84
N ILE A 65 3.36 2.49 6.66
CA ILE A 65 3.40 1.78 5.37
C ILE A 65 2.69 2.62 4.30
N LEU A 66 1.48 3.13 4.58
CA LEU A 66 0.77 4.02 3.64
C LEU A 66 1.59 5.28 3.34
N ARG A 67 2.23 5.86 4.36
CA ARG A 67 3.10 7.04 4.20
C ARG A 67 4.25 6.76 3.22
N TYR A 68 5.00 5.68 3.43
CA TYR A 68 6.06 5.31 2.49
C TYR A 68 5.53 4.96 1.11
N ALA A 69 4.45 4.19 1.01
CA ALA A 69 3.84 3.80 -0.26
C ALA A 69 3.43 5.04 -1.07
N SER A 70 2.86 6.05 -0.41
CA SER A 70 2.44 7.28 -1.06
C SER A 70 3.56 8.16 -1.59
N GLY A 71 4.82 7.87 -1.24
CA GLY A 71 5.91 8.80 -1.53
C GLY A 71 5.81 10.12 -0.77
N GLN A 72 4.87 10.26 0.18
CA GLN A 72 4.60 11.49 0.90
C GLN A 72 5.36 11.55 2.23
N ARG A 73 5.65 12.77 2.67
CA ARG A 73 6.16 13.04 4.03
C ARG A 73 5.04 13.22 5.05
N GLN A 74 3.89 13.69 4.58
CA GLN A 74 2.74 14.00 5.43
C GLN A 74 1.78 12.82 5.45
N ILE A 75 1.31 12.45 6.66
CA ILE A 75 0.38 11.35 6.87
C ILE A 75 -0.96 11.62 6.19
N GLU A 76 -1.47 12.85 6.26
CA GLU A 76 -2.81 13.19 5.76
C GLU A 76 -2.99 12.84 4.28
N LYS A 77 -2.03 13.22 3.44
CA LYS A 77 -2.03 12.85 2.01
C LYS A 77 -1.84 11.35 1.78
N ALA A 78 -1.10 10.67 2.65
CA ALA A 78 -0.87 9.24 2.52
C ALA A 78 -2.12 8.39 2.78
N LEU A 79 -3.03 8.88 3.64
CA LEU A 79 -4.26 8.16 3.98
C LEU A 79 -5.18 7.93 2.78
N SER A 80 -5.09 8.75 1.73
CA SER A 80 -5.87 8.54 0.50
C SER A 80 -5.41 7.34 -0.34
N LEU A 81 -4.24 6.76 -0.06
CA LEU A 81 -3.88 5.43 -0.58
C LEU A 81 -4.55 4.29 0.17
N GLY A 82 -5.03 4.54 1.38
CA GLY A 82 -5.76 3.56 2.16
C GLY A 82 -7.13 3.26 1.57
N VAL A 83 -7.86 2.39 2.26
CA VAL A 83 -9.22 2.02 1.87
C VAL A 83 -10.27 2.83 2.62
N SER A 84 -11.39 3.08 1.95
CA SER A 84 -12.61 3.67 2.49
C SER A 84 -13.80 2.79 2.13
N ASP A 85 -15.00 3.12 2.63
CA ASP A 85 -16.22 2.40 2.27
C ASP A 85 -16.59 2.51 0.78
N ALA A 86 -15.99 3.48 0.06
CA ALA A 86 -16.16 3.65 -1.38
C ALA A 86 -15.10 2.89 -2.21
N THR A 87 -14.15 2.20 -1.58
CA THR A 87 -13.12 1.46 -2.31
C THR A 87 -13.70 0.19 -2.91
N GLU A 88 -13.61 0.04 -4.23
CA GLU A 88 -14.20 -1.10 -4.94
C GLU A 88 -13.30 -2.34 -4.94
N ARG A 89 -11.98 -2.12 -4.91
CA ARG A 89 -10.96 -3.17 -4.98
C ARG A 89 -9.78 -2.85 -4.08
N VAL A 90 -9.36 -3.84 -3.31
CA VAL A 90 -8.34 -3.68 -2.28
C VAL A 90 -7.11 -4.51 -2.61
N ALA A 91 -5.94 -3.92 -2.41
CA ALA A 91 -4.68 -4.63 -2.27
C ALA A 91 -4.41 -4.83 -0.78
N LEU A 92 -4.47 -6.07 -0.32
CA LEU A 92 -4.28 -6.48 1.06
C LEU A 92 -2.84 -6.96 1.28
N LEU A 93 -2.07 -6.16 2.01
CA LEU A 93 -0.72 -6.51 2.46
C LEU A 93 -0.80 -7.24 3.80
N ILE A 94 -0.19 -8.43 3.86
CA ILE A 94 0.06 -9.18 5.10
C ILE A 94 1.56 -9.34 5.25
N VAL A 95 2.15 -8.81 6.32
CA VAL A 95 3.61 -8.82 6.51
C VAL A 95 4.10 -9.98 7.36
N ASP A 96 3.23 -10.61 8.14
CA ASP A 96 3.58 -11.70 9.05
C ASP A 96 4.12 -12.95 8.34
N ASP A 97 4.92 -13.71 9.08
CA ASP A 97 5.40 -15.04 8.71
C ASP A 97 4.35 -16.10 9.08
N LEU A 98 3.28 -16.14 8.30
CA LEU A 98 2.15 -17.05 8.48
C LEU A 98 2.18 -18.13 7.40
N GLU A 99 1.74 -19.33 7.77
CA GLU A 99 1.46 -20.38 6.78
C GLU A 99 0.38 -19.93 5.79
N GLU A 100 0.45 -20.44 4.56
CA GLU A 100 -0.44 -20.03 3.47
C GLU A 100 -1.93 -20.23 3.82
N ILE A 101 -2.25 -21.28 4.57
CA ILE A 101 -3.62 -21.57 5.02
C ILE A 101 -4.14 -20.46 5.94
N GLU A 102 -3.30 -19.98 6.85
CA GLU A 102 -3.64 -18.90 7.78
C GLU A 102 -3.76 -17.55 7.06
N VAL A 103 -2.86 -17.27 6.12
CA VAL A 103 -2.93 -16.10 5.22
C VAL A 103 -4.28 -16.07 4.49
N ARG A 104 -4.66 -17.18 3.86
CA ARG A 104 -5.94 -17.31 3.16
C ARG A 104 -7.13 -17.16 4.11
N ARG A 105 -7.07 -17.78 5.30
CA ARG A 105 -8.12 -17.67 6.31
C ARG A 105 -8.36 -16.22 6.71
N ILE A 106 -7.30 -15.47 7.01
CA ILE A 106 -7.38 -14.05 7.37
C ILE A 106 -7.90 -13.23 6.19
N ALA A 107 -7.33 -13.42 5.01
CA ALA A 107 -7.71 -12.68 3.81
C ALA A 107 -9.21 -12.84 3.49
N ASN A 108 -9.75 -14.06 3.60
CA ASN A 108 -11.17 -14.33 3.38
C ASN A 108 -12.11 -13.67 4.41
N THR A 109 -11.59 -13.12 5.51
CA THR A 109 -12.38 -12.29 6.44
C THR A 109 -12.38 -10.81 6.07
N LEU A 110 -11.54 -10.39 5.12
CA LEU A 110 -11.32 -9.01 4.73
C LEU A 110 -11.74 -8.72 3.29
N ILE A 111 -11.48 -9.66 2.37
CA ILE A 111 -11.72 -9.51 0.94
C ILE A 111 -12.36 -10.78 0.36
N GLU A 112 -13.13 -10.60 -0.71
CA GLU A 112 -13.49 -11.65 -1.66
C GLU A 112 -12.42 -11.66 -2.77
N PRO A 113 -11.53 -12.66 -2.85
CA PRO A 113 -10.46 -12.70 -3.84
C PRO A 113 -11.01 -12.69 -5.28
N ASP A 114 -10.32 -11.97 -6.17
CA ASP A 114 -10.75 -11.83 -7.58
C ASP A 114 -9.77 -12.41 -8.62
N ASP A 115 -8.60 -12.89 -8.20
CA ASP A 115 -7.54 -13.46 -9.04
C ASP A 115 -7.04 -12.55 -10.18
N LEU A 116 -7.32 -11.23 -10.14
CA LEU A 116 -6.93 -10.29 -11.20
C LEU A 116 -5.52 -9.70 -11.01
N GLY A 117 -4.90 -9.86 -9.83
CA GLY A 117 -3.56 -9.34 -9.55
C GLY A 117 -3.49 -7.81 -9.60
N ILE A 118 -2.40 -7.26 -10.13
CA ILE A 118 -2.18 -5.80 -10.23
C ILE A 118 -2.95 -5.23 -11.42
N SER A 119 -3.82 -4.24 -11.16
CA SER A 119 -4.58 -3.50 -12.17
C SER A 119 -4.81 -2.08 -11.66
N PHE A 120 -3.79 -1.23 -11.81
CA PHE A 120 -3.83 0.15 -11.33
C PHE A 120 -4.46 1.08 -12.38
N ASN A 121 -4.94 2.25 -11.92
CA ASN A 121 -5.43 3.31 -12.79
C ASN A 121 -4.30 4.32 -13.03
N ALA A 122 -3.73 4.31 -14.25
CA ALA A 122 -2.59 5.14 -14.61
C ALA A 122 -2.84 6.64 -14.42
N GLU A 123 -4.03 7.14 -14.79
CA GLU A 123 -4.39 8.56 -14.62
C GLU A 123 -4.42 8.97 -13.14
N ARG A 124 -5.09 8.18 -12.29
CA ARG A 124 -5.14 8.42 -10.85
C ARG A 124 -3.77 8.35 -10.21
N VAL A 125 -2.95 7.36 -10.59
CA VAL A 125 -1.56 7.21 -10.13
C VAL A 125 -0.74 8.44 -10.53
N ARG A 126 -0.76 8.83 -11.80
CA ARG A 126 0.00 9.99 -12.27
C ARG A 126 -0.39 11.26 -11.55
N GLY A 127 -1.70 11.51 -11.39
CA GLY A 127 -2.20 12.68 -10.66
C GLY A 127 -1.83 12.66 -9.17
N PHE A 128 -1.76 11.49 -8.54
CA PHE A 128 -1.41 11.39 -7.11
C PHE A 128 0.09 11.56 -6.83
N TYR A 129 0.94 11.02 -7.70
CA TYR A 129 2.41 11.05 -7.56
C TYR A 129 3.06 12.23 -8.30
N ASP A 130 2.26 13.17 -8.80
CA ASP A 130 2.70 14.31 -9.62
C ASP A 130 3.61 13.87 -10.78
N ILE A 131 3.28 12.77 -11.47
CA ILE A 131 4.03 12.26 -12.62
C ILE A 131 3.64 13.07 -13.85
N SER A 132 4.56 13.92 -14.29
CA SER A 132 4.36 14.86 -15.38
C SER A 132 4.35 14.20 -16.76
N ASP A 133 3.80 14.89 -17.76
CA ASP A 133 3.88 14.44 -19.16
C ASP A 133 5.33 14.30 -19.64
N ALA A 134 6.21 15.22 -19.26
CA ALA A 134 7.62 15.17 -19.61
C ALA A 134 8.32 13.91 -19.09
N GLU A 135 7.96 13.43 -17.89
CA GLU A 135 8.48 12.17 -17.35
C GLU A 135 7.96 10.96 -18.10
N ILE A 136 6.69 10.98 -18.50
CA ILE A 136 6.11 9.92 -19.33
C ILE A 136 6.71 9.92 -20.73
N GLU A 137 6.93 11.08 -21.34
CA GLU A 137 7.60 11.20 -22.65
C GLU A 137 9.04 10.68 -22.59
N ALA A 138 9.75 10.90 -21.49
CA ALA A 138 11.13 10.47 -21.31
C ALA A 138 11.26 8.98 -20.96
N ALA A 139 10.41 8.46 -20.07
CA ALA A 139 10.54 7.11 -19.53
C ALA A 139 9.65 6.08 -20.24
N GLY A 140 8.48 6.48 -20.73
CA GLY A 140 7.41 5.59 -21.18
C GLY A 140 6.37 5.29 -20.11
N GLU A 141 5.13 5.06 -20.52
CA GLU A 141 4.00 4.77 -19.60
C GLU A 141 4.19 3.44 -18.86
N ASP A 142 4.85 2.47 -19.49
CA ASP A 142 5.24 1.18 -18.89
C ASP A 142 6.20 1.34 -17.70
N ARG A 143 6.84 2.51 -17.56
CA ARG A 143 7.76 2.84 -16.46
C ARG A 143 7.10 3.59 -15.30
N ILE A 144 5.78 3.81 -15.31
CA ILE A 144 5.05 4.35 -14.14
C ILE A 144 5.41 3.63 -12.83
N PRO A 145 5.51 2.28 -12.77
CA PRO A 145 5.90 1.59 -11.55
C PRO A 145 7.27 2.00 -11.01
N ASP A 146 8.24 2.29 -11.89
CA ASP A 146 9.58 2.72 -11.50
C ASP A 146 9.58 4.16 -10.99
N LEU A 147 8.82 5.05 -11.64
CA LEU A 147 8.66 6.43 -11.19
C LEU A 147 8.03 6.47 -9.79
N VAL A 148 6.99 5.67 -9.54
CA VAL A 148 6.38 5.54 -8.19
C VAL A 148 7.40 5.00 -7.19
N LEU A 149 8.17 3.96 -7.54
CA LEU A 149 9.21 3.41 -6.66
C LEU A 149 10.28 4.44 -6.30
N GLU A 150 10.63 5.33 -7.23
CA GLU A 150 11.53 6.46 -6.94
C GLU A 150 10.93 7.38 -5.86
N ARG A 151 9.64 7.72 -5.93
CA ARG A 151 8.98 8.55 -4.91
C ARG A 151 9.02 7.87 -3.54
N VAL A 152 8.77 6.56 -3.47
CA VAL A 152 8.90 5.76 -2.24
C VAL A 152 10.35 5.79 -1.71
N ALA A 153 11.34 5.68 -2.60
CA ALA A 153 12.76 5.73 -2.24
C ALA A 153 13.16 7.09 -1.67
N LEU A 154 12.65 8.19 -2.23
CA LEU A 154 13.05 9.56 -1.91
C LEU A 154 12.35 10.19 -0.71
N VAL A 155 11.35 9.52 -0.10
CA VAL A 155 10.61 10.03 1.08
C VAL A 155 11.54 10.63 2.16
N ASP A 156 12.66 9.96 2.45
CA ASP A 156 13.64 10.35 3.48
C ASP A 156 14.85 11.13 2.94
N ALA A 157 14.97 11.36 1.63
CA ALA A 157 16.22 11.85 1.02
C ALA A 157 16.55 13.32 1.30
N TYR A 158 15.59 14.13 1.73
CA TYR A 158 15.84 15.52 2.14
C TYR A 158 15.27 15.74 3.54
N ARG A 159 16.00 15.31 4.57
CA ARG A 159 15.68 15.60 5.97
C ARG A 159 16.26 16.93 6.41
#